data_AF-A0A926W8R8-F1
#
_entry.id   AF-A0A926W8R8-F1
#
_cell.length_a   1.000
_cell.length_b   1.000
_cell.length_c   1.000
_cell.angle_alpha   90.00
_cell.angle_beta   90.00
_cell.angle_gamma   90.00
#
_symmetry.space_group_name_H-M   'P 1'
#
loop_
_entity.id
_entity.type
_entity.pdbx_description
1 polymer ?
#
loop_
_entity_poly.entity_id
_entity_poly.type
_entity_poly.pdbx_seq_one_letter_code
_entity_poly.pdbx_strand_id
1 'polypeptide(L)'
;MDTETAALRAETGLHCPPGCGRCCENPQIEATPLEMLPAALELIQRGEAEYWLAQAGLLSNCAFYEASPTVPGHGRCQMYDWRPSLCRLFGYAAANGKGGEPVLAACSWHEAVMPEILGGVRDAIATGFPIPKFSDWQARIASFDPYWGYQRMPINQALQVALERAGLALAYEQESSASPD
;
A
#
# COMPACT_ATOMS: atom_id res chain seq x y z
N MET A 1 10.57 1.03 3.84
CA MET A 1 9.83 0.05 3.02
C MET A 1 10.47 -0.09 1.65
N ASP A 2 10.45 0.95 0.81
CA ASP A 2 10.93 0.83 -0.58
C ASP A 2 12.42 0.46 -0.69
N THR A 3 13.26 0.95 0.23
CA THR A 3 14.67 0.54 0.30
C THR A 3 14.83 -0.95 0.63
N GLU A 4 14.00 -1.49 1.53
CA GLU A 4 14.04 -2.91 1.93
C GLU A 4 13.55 -3.81 0.79
N THR A 5 12.47 -3.42 0.09
CA THR A 5 12.00 -4.16 -1.07
C THR A 5 12.96 -4.04 -2.25
N ALA A 6 13.60 -2.89 -2.46
CA ALA A 6 14.63 -2.72 -3.48
C ALA A 6 15.85 -3.62 -3.22
N ALA A 7 16.29 -3.74 -1.96
CA ALA A 7 17.38 -4.64 -1.59
C ALA A 7 17.04 -6.11 -1.89
N LEU A 8 15.84 -6.57 -1.51
CA LEU A 8 15.38 -7.93 -1.83
C LEU A 8 15.37 -8.18 -3.34
N ARG A 9 14.84 -7.23 -4.12
CA ARG A 9 14.77 -7.35 -5.59
C ARG A 9 16.15 -7.40 -6.22
N ALA A 10 17.09 -6.60 -5.72
CA ALA A 10 18.47 -6.58 -6.21
C ALA A 10 19.20 -7.90 -5.89
N GLU A 11 18.99 -8.46 -4.70
CA GLU A 11 19.59 -9.73 -4.29
C GLU A 11 19.03 -10.93 -5.08
N THR A 12 17.71 -10.99 -5.21
CA THR A 12 17.02 -12.22 -5.65
C THR A 12 16.59 -12.19 -7.11
N GLY A 13 16.57 -11.02 -7.74
CA GLY A 13 15.96 -10.83 -9.05
C GLY A 13 14.42 -10.87 -9.05
N LEU A 14 13.77 -10.96 -7.89
CA LEU A 14 12.31 -10.93 -7.79
C LEU A 14 11.75 -9.60 -8.33
N HIS A 15 10.73 -9.67 -9.17
CA HIS A 15 10.06 -8.50 -9.73
C HIS A 15 8.64 -8.84 -10.15
N CYS A 16 7.74 -7.85 -10.17
CA CYS A 16 6.45 -7.97 -10.83
C CYS A 16 6.69 -7.88 -12.36
N PRO A 17 5.95 -8.67 -13.17
CA PRO A 17 6.02 -8.58 -14.62
C PRO A 17 5.78 -7.14 -15.12
N PRO A 18 6.37 -6.76 -16.27
CA PRO A 18 6.17 -5.43 -16.83
C PRO A 18 4.68 -5.09 -16.98
N GLY A 19 4.27 -3.98 -16.37
CA GLY A 19 2.89 -3.48 -16.42
C GLY A 19 1.89 -4.22 -15.52
N CYS A 20 2.32 -5.10 -14.61
CA CYS A 20 1.38 -5.80 -13.74
C CYS A 20 0.75 -4.84 -12.70
N GLY A 21 -0.58 -4.85 -12.64
CA GLY A 21 -1.39 -4.04 -11.72
C GLY A 21 -2.37 -4.86 -10.87
N ARG A 22 -2.25 -6.20 -10.93
CA ARG A 22 -3.21 -7.16 -10.35
C ARG A 22 -3.42 -7.03 -8.85
N CYS A 23 -2.46 -6.50 -8.10
CA CYS A 23 -2.66 -6.24 -6.67
C CYS A 23 -3.76 -5.21 -6.41
N CYS A 24 -3.99 -4.28 -7.34
CA CYS A 24 -5.03 -3.26 -7.25
C CYS A 24 -6.41 -3.75 -7.70
N GLU A 25 -6.48 -4.90 -8.39
CA GLU A 25 -7.74 -5.54 -8.82
C GLU A 25 -8.41 -6.35 -7.70
N ASN A 26 -7.71 -6.57 -6.58
CA ASN A 26 -8.27 -7.31 -5.45
C ASN A 26 -9.12 -6.36 -4.57
N PRO A 27 -10.44 -6.57 -4.46
CA PRO A 27 -11.30 -5.72 -3.63
C PRO A 27 -11.09 -5.91 -2.12
N GLN A 28 -10.35 -6.94 -1.73
CA GLN A 28 -10.05 -7.28 -0.33
C GLN A 28 -8.76 -6.64 0.18
N ILE A 29 -8.16 -5.70 -0.57
CA ILE A 29 -6.98 -4.99 -0.06
C ILE A 29 -7.41 -4.01 1.04
N GLU A 30 -6.72 -4.09 2.16
CA GLU A 30 -6.99 -3.28 3.33
C GLU A 30 -5.85 -2.31 3.58
N ALA A 31 -6.19 -1.15 4.12
CA ALA A 31 -5.25 -0.19 4.67
C ALA A 31 -5.86 0.44 5.91
N THR A 32 -5.05 1.16 6.67
CA THR A 32 -5.56 2.06 7.70
C THR A 32 -5.71 3.47 7.15
N PRO A 33 -6.61 4.30 7.70
CA PRO A 33 -6.68 5.71 7.35
C PRO A 33 -5.35 6.43 7.56
N LEU A 34 -4.59 6.04 8.59
CA LEU A 34 -3.27 6.59 8.89
C LEU A 34 -2.26 6.36 7.75
N GLU A 35 -2.29 5.18 7.12
CA GLU A 35 -1.45 4.87 5.95
C GLU A 35 -1.87 5.61 4.68
N MET A 36 -3.14 6.04 4.61
CA MET A 36 -3.70 6.77 3.48
C MET A 36 -3.55 8.29 3.62
N LEU A 37 -3.15 8.80 4.79
CA LEU A 37 -2.93 10.24 5.00
C LEU A 37 -1.98 10.88 3.98
N PRO A 38 -0.84 10.26 3.60
CA PRO A 38 0.03 10.87 2.59
C PRO A 38 -0.68 11.06 1.24
N ALA A 39 -1.47 10.07 0.81
CA ALA A 39 -2.28 10.19 -0.41
C ALA A 39 -3.38 11.26 -0.25
N ALA A 40 -4.08 11.28 0.88
CA ALA A 40 -5.13 12.25 1.15
C ALA A 40 -4.61 13.70 1.11
N LEU A 41 -3.47 13.97 1.77
CA LEU A 41 -2.84 15.29 1.79
C LEU A 41 -2.40 15.73 0.40
N GLU A 42 -1.79 14.84 -0.38
CA GLU A 42 -1.42 15.13 -1.77
C GLU A 42 -2.65 15.50 -2.61
N LEU A 43 -3.73 14.73 -2.50
CA LEU A 43 -4.96 14.98 -3.28
C LEU A 43 -5.63 16.29 -2.89
N ILE A 44 -5.62 16.64 -1.60
CA ILE A 44 -6.10 17.94 -1.12
C ILE A 44 -5.23 19.06 -1.71
N GLN A 45 -3.91 18.92 -1.66
CA GLN A 45 -2.98 19.90 -2.23
C GLN A 45 -3.20 20.12 -3.74
N ARG A 46 -3.55 19.06 -4.48
CA ARG A 46 -3.88 19.13 -5.91
C ARG A 46 -5.29 19.67 -6.20
N GLY A 47 -6.13 19.85 -5.17
CA GLY A 47 -7.55 20.22 -5.35
C GLY A 47 -8.41 19.09 -5.90
N GLU A 48 -7.98 17.83 -5.75
CA GLU A 48 -8.64 16.64 -6.30
C GLU A 48 -9.44 15.85 -5.24
N ALA A 49 -9.49 16.32 -3.99
CA ALA A 49 -10.05 15.59 -2.86
C ALA A 49 -11.51 15.13 -3.08
N GLU A 50 -12.39 16.02 -3.55
CA GLU A 50 -13.80 15.70 -3.80
C GLU A 50 -13.97 14.63 -4.88
N TYR A 51 -13.19 14.72 -5.96
CA TYR A 51 -13.21 13.75 -7.04
C TYR A 51 -12.84 12.35 -6.53
N TRP A 52 -11.73 12.24 -5.78
CA TRP A 52 -11.25 10.96 -5.28
C TRP A 52 -12.12 10.40 -4.15
N LEU A 53 -12.75 11.26 -3.34
CA LEU A 53 -13.75 10.84 -2.35
C LEU A 53 -14.93 10.16 -3.05
N ALA A 54 -15.43 10.75 -4.15
CA ALA A 54 -16.49 10.16 -4.96
C ALA A 54 -16.06 8.85 -5.64
N GLN A 55 -14.87 8.79 -6.25
CA GLN A 55 -14.36 7.56 -6.86
C GLN A 55 -14.22 6.41 -5.85
N ALA A 56 -13.71 6.70 -4.65
CA ALA A 56 -13.59 5.72 -3.58
C ALA A 56 -14.95 5.16 -3.12
N GLY A 57 -16.02 5.95 -3.24
CA GLY A 57 -17.39 5.50 -2.90
C GLY A 57 -18.06 4.65 -3.98
N LEU A 58 -17.59 4.73 -5.23
CA LEU A 58 -18.20 4.05 -6.37
C LEU A 58 -17.49 2.74 -6.75
N LEU A 59 -16.16 2.69 -6.58
CA LEU A 59 -15.34 1.59 -7.08
C LEU A 59 -15.20 0.48 -6.04
N SER A 60 -15.35 -0.77 -6.47
CA SER A 60 -15.10 -1.96 -5.64
C SER A 60 -13.62 -2.30 -5.52
N ASN A 61 -12.86 -2.06 -6.59
CA ASN A 61 -11.40 -2.19 -6.62
C ASN A 61 -10.75 -0.87 -6.18
N CYS A 62 -9.43 -0.87 -5.97
CA CYS A 62 -8.70 0.33 -5.56
C CYS A 62 -9.03 1.53 -6.46
N ALA A 63 -9.44 2.65 -5.88
CA ALA A 63 -9.79 3.84 -6.65
C ALA A 63 -8.63 4.32 -7.52
N PHE A 64 -7.38 4.20 -7.04
CA PHE A 64 -6.19 4.60 -7.78
C PHE A 64 -5.77 3.64 -8.90
N TYR A 65 -6.50 2.54 -9.12
CA TYR A 65 -6.17 1.61 -10.19
C TYR A 65 -6.56 2.19 -11.55
N GLU A 66 -5.60 2.26 -12.45
CA GLU A 66 -5.83 2.55 -13.85
C GLU A 66 -5.47 1.32 -14.69
N ALA A 67 -6.49 0.63 -15.17
CA ALA A 67 -6.32 -0.53 -16.05
C ALA A 67 -5.73 -0.12 -17.40
N SER A 68 -4.91 -0.98 -17.98
CA SER A 68 -4.44 -0.83 -19.35
C SER A 68 -5.62 -0.97 -20.32
N PRO A 69 -5.77 -0.05 -21.30
CA PRO A 69 -6.84 -0.14 -22.29
C PRO A 69 -6.63 -1.27 -23.30
N THR A 70 -5.41 -1.81 -23.39
CA THR A 70 -5.01 -2.75 -24.45
C THR A 70 -4.67 -4.15 -23.95
N VAL A 71 -4.31 -4.31 -22.67
CA VAL A 71 -3.83 -5.59 -22.13
C VAL A 71 -4.56 -5.91 -20.81
N PRO A 72 -5.45 -6.91 -20.79
CA PRO A 72 -6.14 -7.32 -19.57
C PRO A 72 -5.18 -7.71 -18.43
N GLY A 73 -5.48 -7.26 -17.21
CA GLY A 73 -4.66 -7.51 -16.02
C GLY A 73 -3.38 -6.67 -15.93
N HIS A 74 -3.10 -5.84 -16.93
CA HIS A 74 -2.10 -4.78 -16.83
C HIS A 74 -2.75 -3.50 -16.33
N GLY A 75 -1.99 -2.72 -15.59
CA GLY A 75 -2.43 -1.41 -15.12
C GLY A 75 -1.39 -0.76 -14.24
N ARG A 76 -1.69 0.44 -13.77
CA ARG A 76 -0.82 1.21 -12.89
C ARG A 76 -1.59 1.85 -11.76
N CYS A 77 -0.87 2.16 -10.69
CA CYS A 77 -1.41 2.99 -9.61
C CYS A 77 -1.20 4.46 -9.98
N GLN A 78 -2.27 5.25 -9.96
CA GLN A 78 -2.22 6.70 -10.20
C GLN A 78 -1.58 7.49 -9.04
N MET A 79 -1.43 6.85 -7.87
CA MET A 79 -0.84 7.43 -6.65
C MET A 79 0.36 6.62 -6.15
N TYR A 80 1.22 6.16 -7.08
CA TYR A 80 2.30 5.20 -6.77
C TYR A 80 3.25 5.67 -5.65
N ASP A 81 3.62 6.95 -5.63
CA ASP A 81 4.54 7.48 -4.62
C ASP A 81 3.90 7.63 -3.23
N TRP A 82 2.58 7.64 -3.16
CA TRP A 82 1.78 7.88 -1.96
C TRP A 82 1.04 6.63 -1.46
N ARG A 83 1.44 5.45 -1.96
CA ARG A 83 0.82 4.17 -1.61
C ARG A 83 0.95 3.82 -0.12
N PRO A 84 -0.06 3.15 0.47
CA PRO A 84 -0.01 2.64 1.84
C PRO A 84 0.99 1.49 1.96
N SER A 85 1.31 1.07 3.20
CA SER A 85 2.39 0.09 3.43
C SER A 85 2.12 -1.25 2.76
N LEU A 86 0.87 -1.74 2.79
CA LEU A 86 0.47 -2.97 2.12
C LEU A 86 0.91 -2.96 0.65
N CYS A 87 0.63 -1.87 -0.07
CA CYS A 87 0.93 -1.74 -1.49
C CYS A 87 2.43 -1.61 -1.80
N ARG A 88 3.24 -1.14 -0.84
CA ARG A 88 4.71 -1.09 -0.97
C ARG A 88 5.36 -2.45 -0.72
N LEU A 89 4.76 -3.24 0.16
CA LEU A 89 5.26 -4.53 0.64
C LEU A 89 4.73 -5.73 -0.16
N PHE A 90 3.58 -5.58 -0.83
CA PHE A 90 2.90 -6.67 -1.53
C PHE A 90 3.82 -7.41 -2.51
N GLY A 91 3.94 -8.73 -2.34
CA GLY A 91 4.77 -9.59 -3.19
C GLY A 91 6.27 -9.54 -2.88
N TYR A 92 6.73 -8.70 -1.95
CA TYR A 92 8.14 -8.51 -1.59
C TYR A 92 8.40 -8.58 -0.08
N ALA A 93 7.41 -8.95 0.71
CA ALA A 93 7.50 -8.99 2.17
C ALA A 93 7.13 -10.36 2.71
N ALA A 94 7.58 -10.63 3.93
CA ALA A 94 7.26 -11.85 4.67
C ALA A 94 6.08 -11.66 5.62
N ALA A 95 5.30 -12.72 5.75
CA ALA A 95 4.41 -12.94 6.88
C ALA A 95 5.14 -13.79 7.95
N ASN A 96 4.58 -13.82 9.16
CA ASN A 96 5.09 -14.71 10.21
C ASN A 96 4.58 -16.13 9.95
N GLY A 97 5.52 -17.05 9.80
CA GLY A 97 5.26 -18.49 9.79
C GLY A 97 4.85 -19.00 11.16
N LYS A 98 4.53 -20.29 11.24
CA LYS A 98 3.98 -20.89 12.48
C LYS A 98 5.01 -20.94 13.61
N GLY A 99 6.29 -21.08 13.27
CA GLY A 99 7.39 -21.06 14.25
C GLY A 99 7.99 -19.67 14.46
N GLY A 100 7.38 -18.61 13.91
CA GLY A 100 7.92 -17.25 13.96
C GLY A 100 8.97 -16.94 12.88
N GLU A 101 9.30 -17.91 12.03
CA GLU A 101 10.15 -17.70 10.87
C GLU A 101 9.49 -16.78 9.83
N PRO A 102 10.25 -15.90 9.15
CA PRO A 102 9.71 -15.14 8.03
C PRO A 102 9.40 -16.06 6.85
N VAL A 103 8.16 -16.01 6.36
CA VAL A 103 7.72 -16.72 5.15
C VAL A 103 7.32 -15.72 4.09
N LEU A 104 7.96 -15.78 2.92
CA LEU A 104 7.63 -14.90 1.79
C LEU A 104 6.14 -14.98 1.43
N ALA A 105 5.46 -13.84 1.49
CA ALA A 105 4.08 -13.69 1.01
C ALA A 105 4.10 -13.36 -0.49
N ALA A 106 4.41 -14.38 -1.31
CA ALA A 106 4.48 -14.24 -2.75
C ALA A 106 3.08 -13.94 -3.34
N CYS A 107 3.05 -13.17 -4.42
CA CYS A 107 1.84 -13.02 -5.23
C CYS A 107 1.62 -14.31 -6.04
N SER A 108 0.36 -14.70 -6.27
CA SER A 108 0.00 -15.84 -7.13
C SER A 108 0.61 -15.76 -8.53
N TRP A 109 0.86 -14.55 -9.04
CA TRP A 109 1.56 -14.36 -10.31
C TRP A 109 3.05 -14.66 -10.21
N HIS A 110 3.73 -14.28 -9.13
CA HIS A 110 5.11 -14.71 -8.90
C HIS A 110 5.19 -16.24 -8.86
N GLU A 111 4.22 -16.91 -8.22
CA GLU A 111 4.16 -18.37 -8.16
C GLU A 111 3.98 -19.01 -9.54
N ALA A 112 3.15 -18.41 -10.38
CA ALA A 112 2.87 -18.93 -11.72
C ALA A 112 4.04 -18.73 -12.71
N VAL A 113 4.73 -17.58 -12.66
CA VAL A 113 5.68 -17.18 -13.72
C VAL A 113 7.14 -17.17 -13.30
N MET A 114 7.45 -17.20 -12.00
CA MET A 114 8.80 -17.10 -11.47
C MET A 114 9.10 -18.13 -10.36
N PRO A 115 8.75 -19.42 -10.52
CA PRO A 115 8.91 -20.41 -9.45
C PRO A 115 10.38 -20.62 -9.04
N GLU A 116 11.31 -20.56 -9.99
CA GLU A 116 12.75 -20.70 -9.72
C GLU A 116 13.29 -19.54 -8.89
N ILE A 117 12.94 -18.30 -9.25
CA ILE A 117 13.31 -17.09 -8.49
C ILE A 117 12.72 -17.17 -7.08
N LEU A 118 11.47 -17.61 -6.92
CA LEU A 118 10.87 -17.79 -5.61
C LEU A 118 11.58 -18.85 -4.76
N GLY A 119 12.11 -19.91 -5.38
CA GLY A 119 12.99 -20.86 -4.73
C GLY A 119 14.22 -20.15 -4.15
N GLY A 120 14.93 -19.39 -4.99
CA GLY A 120 16.10 -18.60 -4.55
C GLY A 120 15.78 -17.58 -3.46
N VAL A 121 14.63 -16.91 -3.52
CA VAL A 121 14.19 -16.00 -2.44
C VAL A 121 13.99 -16.75 -1.13
N ARG A 122 13.35 -17.92 -1.17
CA ARG A 122 13.11 -18.75 0.03
C ARG A 122 14.43 -19.24 0.63
N ASP A 123 15.38 -19.64 -0.21
CA ASP A 123 16.72 -20.05 0.22
C ASP A 123 17.48 -18.87 0.85
N ALA A 124 17.43 -17.69 0.22
CA ALA A 124 18.04 -16.48 0.76
C ALA A 124 17.49 -16.15 2.17
N ILE A 125 16.16 -16.18 2.33
CA ILE A 125 15.50 -15.98 3.64
C ILE A 125 15.96 -17.04 4.65
N ALA A 126 16.01 -18.33 4.25
CA ALA A 126 16.44 -19.42 5.12
C ALA A 126 17.90 -19.28 5.57
N THR A 127 18.76 -18.69 4.74
CA THR A 127 20.17 -18.37 5.08
C THR A 127 20.35 -17.06 5.86
N GLY A 128 19.25 -16.37 6.20
CA GLY A 128 19.27 -15.19 7.06
C GLY A 128 19.26 -13.85 6.31
N PHE A 129 18.97 -13.82 5.00
CA PHE A 129 18.80 -12.57 4.29
C PHE A 129 17.65 -11.74 4.89
N PRO A 130 17.85 -10.45 5.20
CA PRO A 130 16.81 -9.62 5.80
C PRO A 130 15.69 -9.35 4.81
N ILE A 131 14.46 -9.68 5.19
CA ILE A 131 13.25 -9.42 4.40
C ILE A 131 12.29 -8.49 5.18
N PRO A 132 11.69 -7.47 4.54
CA PRO A 132 10.65 -6.68 5.19
C PRO A 132 9.50 -7.58 5.66
N LYS A 133 9.03 -7.37 6.88
CA LYS A 133 7.88 -8.10 7.44
C LYS A 133 6.67 -7.18 7.57
N PHE A 134 5.49 -7.68 7.22
CA PHE A 134 4.25 -6.91 7.36
C PHE A 134 4.00 -6.47 8.81
N SER A 135 4.22 -7.38 9.78
CA SER A 135 4.01 -7.08 11.20
C SER A 135 4.89 -5.95 11.70
N ASP A 136 6.14 -5.89 11.24
CA ASP A 136 7.11 -4.89 11.69
C ASP A 136 6.69 -3.50 11.21
N TRP A 137 6.25 -3.38 9.95
CA TRP A 137 5.77 -2.12 9.39
C TRP A 137 4.41 -1.71 9.95
N GLN A 138 3.50 -2.66 10.17
CA GLN A 138 2.23 -2.40 10.85
C GLN A 138 2.44 -1.85 12.26
N ALA A 139 3.34 -2.46 13.05
CA ALA A 139 3.66 -2.00 14.40
C ALA A 139 4.29 -0.60 14.39
N ARG A 140 5.20 -0.31 13.44
CA ARG A 140 5.80 1.01 13.27
C ARG A 140 4.74 2.07 12.95
N ILE A 141 3.82 1.78 12.05
CA ILE A 141 2.75 2.71 11.67
C ILE A 141 1.79 2.95 12.84
N ALA A 142 1.38 1.88 13.52
CA ALA A 142 0.51 1.97 14.69
C ALA A 142 1.14 2.71 15.88
N SER A 143 2.47 2.84 15.93
CA SER A 143 3.14 3.65 16.97
C SER A 143 2.92 5.16 16.82
N PHE A 144 2.53 5.66 15.64
CA PHE A 144 2.19 7.08 15.47
C PHE A 144 0.83 7.42 16.07
N ASP A 145 -0.16 6.55 15.84
CA ASP A 145 -1.50 6.64 16.42
C ASP A 145 -2.06 5.22 16.60
N PRO A 146 -2.11 4.69 17.84
CA PRO A 146 -2.59 3.33 18.07
C PRO A 146 -4.06 3.11 17.74
N TYR A 147 -4.89 4.16 17.77
CA TYR A 147 -6.30 4.01 17.41
C TYR A 147 -6.43 3.85 15.89
N TRP A 148 -5.93 4.82 15.13
CA TRP A 148 -6.07 4.79 13.67
C TRP A 148 -5.13 3.80 12.99
N GLY A 149 -3.95 3.55 13.53
CA GLY A 149 -2.96 2.65 12.95
C GLY A 149 -3.28 1.16 13.10
N TYR A 150 -4.33 0.79 13.85
CA TYR A 150 -4.87 -0.58 13.86
C TYR A 150 -6.26 -0.71 13.20
N GLN A 151 -6.87 0.41 12.77
CA GLN A 151 -8.19 0.44 12.11
C GLN A 151 -8.05 0.04 10.64
N ARG A 152 -7.89 -1.25 10.37
CA ARG A 152 -7.87 -1.78 9.00
C ARG A 152 -9.29 -1.82 8.43
N MET A 153 -9.41 -1.36 7.20
CA MET A 153 -10.65 -1.35 6.44
C MET A 153 -10.31 -1.46 4.94
N PRO A 154 -11.30 -1.76 4.07
CA PRO A 154 -11.09 -1.74 2.62
C PRO A 154 -10.40 -0.44 2.19
N ILE A 155 -9.42 -0.53 1.29
CA ILE A 155 -8.53 0.60 0.96
C ILE A 155 -9.28 1.88 0.55
N ASN A 156 -10.43 1.74 -0.11
CA ASN A 156 -11.24 2.88 -0.52
C ASN A 156 -11.95 3.53 0.68
N GLN A 157 -12.38 2.75 1.67
CA GLN A 157 -12.90 3.30 2.93
C GLN A 157 -11.78 3.99 3.72
N ALA A 158 -10.58 3.40 3.74
CA ALA A 158 -9.42 4.03 4.37
C ALA A 158 -9.08 5.38 3.71
N LEU A 159 -9.18 5.46 2.37
CA LEU A 159 -9.01 6.71 1.63
C LEU A 159 -10.07 7.75 1.99
N GLN A 160 -11.35 7.37 2.04
CA GLN A 160 -12.44 8.28 2.40
C GLN A 160 -12.22 8.88 3.79
N VAL A 161 -11.97 8.03 4.79
CA VAL A 161 -11.71 8.48 6.16
C VAL A 161 -10.48 9.38 6.22
N ALA A 162 -9.42 9.06 5.48
CA ALA A 162 -8.22 9.90 5.43
C ALA A 162 -8.50 11.28 4.80
N LEU A 163 -9.23 11.35 3.68
CA LEU A 163 -9.61 12.59 3.01
C LEU A 163 -10.49 13.47 3.90
N GLU A 164 -11.52 12.89 4.52
CA GLU A 164 -12.43 13.62 5.40
C GLU A 164 -11.70 14.19 6.62
N ARG A 165 -10.85 13.37 7.27
CA ARG A 165 -10.11 13.80 8.47
C ARG A 165 -9.05 14.86 8.15
N ALA A 166 -8.28 14.66 7.09
CA ALA A 166 -7.26 15.63 6.68
C ALA A 166 -7.92 16.94 6.23
N GLY A 167 -9.00 16.86 5.45
CA GLY A 167 -9.76 18.04 5.01
C GLY A 167 -10.34 18.83 6.18
N LEU A 168 -10.96 18.15 7.15
CA LEU A 168 -11.50 18.80 8.35
C LEU A 168 -10.41 19.49 9.18
N ALA A 169 -9.27 18.82 9.40
CA ALA A 169 -8.15 19.39 10.15
C ALA A 169 -7.63 20.69 9.48
N LEU A 170 -7.43 20.66 8.16
CA LEU A 170 -6.97 21.82 7.41
C LEU A 170 -8.00 22.97 7.41
N ALA A 171 -9.30 22.66 7.35
CA ALA A 171 -10.35 23.68 7.43
C ALA A 171 -10.32 24.41 8.78
N TYR A 172 -10.15 23.68 9.89
CA TYR A 172 -10.03 24.31 11.22
C TYR A 172 -8.77 25.17 11.36
N GLU A 173 -7.64 24.75 10.79
CA GLU A 173 -6.40 25.55 10.79
C GLU A 173 -6.58 26.86 9.99
N GLN A 174 -7.31 26.81 8.87
CA GLN A 174 -7.64 27.99 8.08
C GLN A 174 -8.56 28.96 8.84
N GLU A 175 -9.59 28.46 9.52
CA GLU A 175 -10.46 29.30 10.35
C GLU A 175 -9.71 29.94 11.53
N SER A 176 -8.84 29.17 12.20
CA SER A 176 -8.03 29.67 13.31
C SER A 176 -7.00 30.72 12.87
N SER A 177 -6.51 30.66 11.64
CA SER A 177 -5.56 31.65 11.09
C SER A 177 -6.26 32.87 10.46
N ALA A 178 -7.55 32.77 10.15
CA ALA A 178 -8.36 33.83 9.54
C ALA A 178 -9.09 34.73 10.55
N SER A 179 -9.01 34.45 11.86
CA SER A 179 -9.47 35.38 12.92
C SER A 179 -8.29 36.19 13.46
N PRO A 180 -8.08 37.44 13.01
CA PRO A 180 -7.27 38.39 13.76
C PRO A 180 -8.08 38.90 14.94
N ASP A 181 -7.50 38.85 16.14
CA ASP A 181 -7.94 39.65 17.30
C ASP A 181 -8.07 41.15 16.93
#